data_AF-A0A364KZS7-F1
#
_entry.id   AF-A0A364KZS7-F1
#
_cell.length_a   1.000
_cell.length_b   1.000
_cell.length_c   1.000
_cell.angle_alpha   90.00
_cell.angle_beta   90.00
_cell.angle_gamma   90.00
#
_symmetry.space_group_name_H-M   'P 1'
#
loop_
_entity.id
_entity.type
_entity.pdbx_description
1 polymer ?
#
loop_
_entity_poly.entity_id
_entity_poly.type
_entity_poly.pdbx_seq_one_letter_code
_entity_poly.pdbx_strand_id
1 'polypeptide(L)'
;MAEVVVASGLLALASFAFQSSVTLYETIKDFHSHPKRVRDLVEELEALIGVLGPLKDMVASPAGTSLPALDLPLKRCGSACNEFEQQILKCLSRSGGDRKSFRDWARLQYMKDDIDGFRRLLAGYKLTINIALTDATLHRSTITAEILENQKQLIEVTKDDLEAHLESINEKLERALEQAAAKTEHDTSEMQVMKEERLSTERCLQICANLSEHIEQIRLKASESSTSNAVPELIVNQGLQQCKENLASTAIKLEKHIQDIMDRMFVTSKSSLKSEDDLADLSRLRDEWKTTRECINICSQADRHLKETVTTVENYGAGDAVQFMVSTNGQVIHGKNRGVGWRTRQVGGHLSDESVQQLSRDMTAINIQRTNDEDLSSADKQQMYSERYGRGYQLTPKSSPDETPNSMHSSDGKSPRR
;
A
#
# COMPACT_ATOMS: atom_id res chain seq x y z
N MET A 1 4.47 36.12 8.86
CA MET A 1 4.45 34.79 8.21
C MET A 1 5.64 34.03 8.74
N ALA A 2 5.39 32.99 9.52
CA ALA A 2 6.43 32.14 10.09
C ALA A 2 6.54 30.88 9.24
N GLU A 3 7.58 30.76 8.44
CA GLU A 3 8.04 29.46 7.96
C GLU A 3 8.92 28.87 9.05
N VAL A 4 8.37 27.92 9.79
CA VAL A 4 9.15 27.10 10.72
C VAL A 4 9.97 26.13 9.86
N VAL A 5 11.28 26.32 9.90
CA VAL A 5 12.31 25.49 9.27
C VAL A 5 12.22 24.06 9.83
N VAL A 6 11.62 23.14 9.06
CA VAL A 6 11.59 21.69 9.36
C VAL A 6 12.85 20.98 8.83
N ALA A 7 13.76 21.67 8.15
CA ALA A 7 15.01 21.11 7.61
C ALA A 7 16.07 20.72 8.67
N SER A 8 15.88 21.08 9.95
CA SER A 8 16.90 20.97 11.00
C SER A 8 17.25 19.50 11.38
N GLY A 9 16.31 18.56 11.26
CA GLY A 9 16.53 17.16 11.66
C GLY A 9 17.38 16.37 10.66
N LEU A 10 16.96 16.33 9.40
CA LEU A 10 17.62 15.54 8.35
C LEU A 10 19.03 16.06 8.05
N LEU A 11 19.23 17.39 8.01
CA LEU A 11 20.55 17.98 7.80
C LEU A 11 21.52 17.59 8.93
N ALA A 12 21.04 17.57 10.17
CA ALA A 12 21.84 17.14 11.32
C ALA A 12 22.21 15.65 11.20
N LEU A 13 21.28 14.79 10.78
CA LEU A 13 21.52 13.36 10.60
C LEU A 13 22.48 13.07 9.44
N ALA A 14 22.31 13.73 8.29
CA ALA A 14 23.23 13.62 7.15
C ALA A 14 24.64 14.11 7.52
N SER A 15 24.74 15.23 8.25
CA SER A 15 26.01 15.74 8.76
C SER A 15 26.65 14.79 9.75
N PHE A 16 25.86 14.20 10.66
CA PHE A 16 26.33 13.20 11.62
C PHE A 16 26.89 11.96 10.91
N ALA A 17 26.12 11.35 10.00
CA ALA A 17 26.57 10.18 9.24
C ALA A 17 27.84 10.47 8.43
N PHE A 18 27.91 11.64 7.78
CA PHE A 18 29.08 12.07 7.02
C PHE A 18 30.31 12.20 7.91
N GLN A 19 30.22 12.93 9.02
CA GLN A 19 31.35 13.14 9.94
C GLN A 19 31.81 11.82 10.56
N SER A 20 30.89 10.99 11.05
CA SER A 20 31.23 9.66 11.59
C SER A 20 31.94 8.76 10.59
N SER A 21 31.52 8.79 9.32
CA SER A 21 32.16 8.01 8.24
C SER A 21 33.57 8.53 7.93
N VAL A 22 33.77 9.86 7.92
CA VAL A 22 35.09 10.49 7.74
C VAL A 22 36.02 10.14 8.89
N THR A 23 35.58 10.28 10.15
CA THR A 23 36.40 9.94 11.32
C THR A 23 36.83 8.48 11.30
N LEU A 24 35.91 7.56 10.97
CA LEU A 24 36.26 6.15 10.86
C LEU A 24 37.27 5.89 9.72
N TYR A 25 37.06 6.52 8.56
CA TYR A 25 38.00 6.43 7.44
C TYR A 25 39.41 6.91 7.83
N GLU A 26 39.53 8.08 8.44
CA GLU A 26 40.81 8.64 8.89
C GLU A 26 41.48 7.72 9.93
N THR A 27 40.71 7.22 10.89
CA THR A 27 41.18 6.28 11.91
C THR A 27 41.76 5.02 11.30
N ILE A 28 41.11 4.43 10.29
CA ILE A 28 41.62 3.23 9.61
C ILE A 28 42.84 3.58 8.75
N LYS A 29 42.84 4.74 8.09
CA LYS A 29 43.91 5.14 7.17
C LYS A 29 45.24 5.39 7.87
N ASP A 30 45.23 5.81 9.13
CA ASP A 30 46.45 6.08 9.91
C ASP A 30 47.30 4.84 10.23
N PHE A 31 46.76 3.63 10.04
CA PHE A 31 47.51 2.38 10.20
C PHE A 31 48.42 2.10 8.99
N HIS A 32 49.64 1.59 9.25
CA HIS A 32 50.65 1.38 8.21
C HIS A 32 50.41 0.16 7.32
N SER A 33 49.62 -0.81 7.79
CA SER A 33 49.36 -2.07 7.07
C SER A 33 47.88 -2.44 7.12
N HIS A 34 47.29 -2.60 5.94
CA HIS A 34 45.90 -3.02 5.77
C HIS A 34 45.84 -4.39 5.07
N PRO A 35 45.33 -5.44 5.73
CA PRO A 35 44.89 -6.65 5.06
C PRO A 35 43.85 -6.32 3.97
N LYS A 36 43.67 -7.21 2.98
CA LYS A 36 42.75 -6.97 1.85
C LYS A 36 41.36 -6.50 2.29
N ARG A 37 40.70 -7.23 3.18
CA ARG A 37 39.38 -6.86 3.75
C ARG A 37 39.31 -5.46 4.37
N VAL A 38 40.43 -4.95 4.90
CA VAL A 38 40.49 -3.59 5.48
C VAL A 38 40.60 -2.55 4.38
N ARG A 39 41.36 -2.83 3.30
CA ARG A 39 41.37 -1.96 2.12
C ARG A 39 40.00 -1.93 1.46
N ASP A 40 39.35 -3.09 1.31
CA ASP A 40 38.00 -3.18 0.75
C ASP A 40 36.98 -2.39 1.62
N LEU A 41 37.14 -2.37 2.95
CA LEU A 41 36.34 -1.51 3.85
C LEU A 41 36.64 -0.02 3.64
N VAL A 42 37.91 0.36 3.46
CA VAL A 42 38.30 1.75 3.19
C VAL A 42 37.72 2.25 1.88
N GLU A 43 37.76 1.44 0.82
CA GLU A 43 37.14 1.76 -0.47
C GLU A 43 35.62 1.95 -0.33
N GLU A 44 34.96 1.10 0.46
CA GLU A 44 33.53 1.23 0.72
C GLU A 44 33.19 2.48 1.55
N LEU A 45 34.04 2.85 2.53
CA LEU A 45 33.90 4.10 3.28
C LEU A 45 34.06 5.33 2.40
N GLU A 46 35.03 5.34 1.48
CA GLU A 46 35.19 6.43 0.50
C GLU A 46 33.94 6.56 -0.38
N ALA A 47 33.39 5.44 -0.84
CA ALA A 47 32.17 5.42 -1.64
C ALA A 47 30.95 5.92 -0.84
N LEU A 48 30.82 5.53 0.43
CA LEU A 48 29.78 6.01 1.33
C LEU A 48 29.89 7.52 1.60
N ILE A 49 31.09 8.03 1.89
CA ILE A 49 31.38 9.46 2.02
C ILE A 49 31.00 10.20 0.73
N GLY A 50 31.31 9.59 -0.42
CA GLY A 50 30.98 10.10 -1.74
C GLY A 50 29.49 10.29 -2.02
N VAL A 51 28.59 9.51 -1.39
CA VAL A 51 27.13 9.70 -1.50
C VAL A 51 26.57 10.59 -0.38
N LEU A 52 27.16 10.57 0.81
CA LEU A 52 26.74 11.39 1.95
C LEU A 52 27.02 12.88 1.76
N GLY A 53 28.12 13.24 1.08
CA GLY A 53 28.46 14.62 0.75
C GLY A 53 27.38 15.31 -0.10
N PRO A 54 27.05 14.78 -1.30
CA PRO A 54 25.97 15.31 -2.14
C PRO A 54 24.61 15.35 -1.44
N LEU A 55 24.29 14.36 -0.60
CA LEU A 55 23.07 14.36 0.19
C LEU A 55 23.02 15.55 1.16
N LYS A 56 24.11 15.77 1.90
CA LYS A 56 24.20 16.90 2.84
C LYS A 56 24.03 18.23 2.13
N ASP A 57 24.66 18.40 0.96
CA ASP A 57 24.56 19.63 0.17
C ASP A 57 23.14 19.84 -0.40
N MET A 58 22.50 18.75 -0.84
CA MET A 58 21.11 18.77 -1.32
C MET A 58 20.14 19.21 -0.23
N VAL A 59 20.26 18.63 0.98
CA VAL A 59 19.37 18.92 2.12
C VAL A 59 19.65 20.30 2.72
N ALA A 60 20.88 20.82 2.60
CA ALA A 60 21.24 22.17 3.05
C ALA A 60 20.72 23.29 2.12
N SER A 61 20.36 22.96 0.88
CA SER A 61 19.87 23.94 -0.10
C SER A 61 18.45 24.42 0.24
N PRO A 62 18.13 25.73 0.10
CA PRO A 62 16.77 26.24 0.32
C PRO A 62 15.74 25.73 -0.69
N ALA A 63 16.18 25.14 -1.81
CA ALA A 63 15.33 24.40 -2.76
C ALA A 63 15.40 22.88 -2.56
N GLY A 64 15.97 22.42 -1.43
CA GLY A 64 16.23 21.02 -1.13
C GLY A 64 14.94 20.20 -0.93
N THR A 65 14.93 18.99 -1.46
CA THR A 65 13.86 18.01 -1.24
C THR A 65 14.02 17.42 0.16
N SER A 66 12.95 17.44 0.95
CA SER A 66 12.91 16.75 2.25
C SER A 66 12.86 15.24 2.01
N LEU A 67 13.81 14.49 2.57
CA LEU A 67 13.90 13.03 2.47
C LEU A 67 13.71 12.37 3.85
N PRO A 68 12.53 12.51 4.49
CA PRO A 68 12.30 12.03 5.86
C PRO A 68 12.44 10.50 5.98
N ALA A 69 12.29 9.76 4.88
CA ALA A 69 12.52 8.32 4.86
C ALA A 69 13.96 7.94 5.24
N LEU A 70 14.93 8.84 5.03
CA LEU A 70 16.34 8.63 5.35
C LEU A 70 16.70 8.89 6.82
N ASP A 71 15.79 9.41 7.65
CA ASP A 71 16.10 9.75 9.04
C ASP A 71 16.68 8.55 9.81
N LEU A 72 16.01 7.40 9.74
CA LEU A 72 16.46 6.20 10.46
C LEU A 72 17.74 5.60 9.84
N PRO A 73 17.83 5.40 8.50
CA PRO A 73 19.07 4.96 7.85
C PRO A 73 20.29 5.83 8.17
N LEU A 74 20.16 7.16 8.12
CA LEU A 74 21.29 8.07 8.37
C LEU A 74 21.72 8.04 9.83
N LYS A 75 20.76 8.06 10.76
CA LYS A 75 21.06 7.94 12.19
C LYS A 75 21.82 6.65 12.46
N ARG A 76 21.33 5.53 11.94
CA ARG A 76 21.93 4.21 12.18
C ARG A 76 23.28 4.07 11.49
N CYS A 77 23.43 4.55 10.26
CA CYS A 77 24.71 4.60 9.54
C CYS A 77 25.78 5.36 10.33
N GLY A 78 25.48 6.57 10.83
CA GLY A 78 26.42 7.33 11.64
C GLY A 78 26.76 6.65 12.97
N SER A 79 25.76 6.06 13.64
CA SER A 79 25.98 5.28 14.85
C SER A 79 26.87 4.06 14.58
N ALA A 80 26.63 3.31 13.50
CA ALA A 80 27.42 2.15 13.13
C ALA A 80 28.89 2.50 12.86
N CYS A 81 29.14 3.61 12.15
CA CYS A 81 30.50 4.13 11.94
C CYS A 81 31.19 4.48 13.28
N ASN A 82 30.53 5.24 14.16
CA ASN A 82 31.08 5.61 15.47
C ASN A 82 31.32 4.39 16.37
N GLU A 83 30.37 3.45 16.43
CA GLU A 83 30.47 2.25 17.25
C GLU A 83 31.64 1.36 16.76
N PHE A 84 31.80 1.22 15.44
CA PHE A 84 32.92 0.47 14.87
C PHE A 84 34.27 1.12 15.14
N GLU A 85 34.36 2.46 15.01
CA GLU A 85 35.54 3.24 15.40
C GLU A 85 35.90 2.99 16.88
N GLN A 86 34.90 3.02 17.77
CA GLN A 86 35.11 2.72 19.19
C GLN A 86 35.62 1.30 19.43
N GLN A 87 35.19 0.30 18.65
CA GLN A 87 35.74 -1.05 18.73
C GLN A 87 37.22 -1.07 18.32
N ILE A 88 37.60 -0.36 17.25
CA ILE A 88 39.00 -0.20 16.85
C ILE A 88 39.82 0.41 17.99
N LEU A 89 39.38 1.56 18.52
CA LEU A 89 40.07 2.27 19.59
C LEU A 89 40.18 1.42 20.87
N LYS A 90 39.13 0.67 21.24
CA LYS A 90 39.12 -0.24 22.39
C LYS A 90 40.14 -1.38 22.22
N CYS A 91 40.30 -1.90 21.01
CA CYS A 91 41.33 -2.90 20.72
C CYS A 91 42.75 -2.30 20.81
N LEU A 92 42.95 -1.04 20.43
CA LEU A 92 44.25 -0.36 20.57
C LEU A 92 44.67 -0.17 22.03
N SER A 93 43.74 0.29 22.88
CA SER A 93 44.04 0.54 24.31
C SER A 93 44.52 -0.70 25.05
N ARG A 94 44.15 -1.90 24.57
CA ARG A 94 44.55 -3.19 25.17
C ARG A 94 45.93 -3.68 24.71
N SER A 95 46.42 -3.18 23.57
CA SER A 95 47.60 -3.75 22.90
C SER A 95 48.92 -3.19 23.40
N GLY A 96 48.95 -2.00 24.02
CA GLY A 96 50.18 -1.37 24.55
C GLY A 96 51.29 -1.08 23.52
N GLY A 97 51.12 -1.52 22.27
CA GLY A 97 52.06 -1.37 21.17
C GLY A 97 51.87 -0.08 20.36
N ASP A 98 52.81 0.15 19.43
CA ASP A 98 52.79 1.30 18.53
C ASP A 98 51.43 1.42 17.81
N ARG A 99 50.79 2.60 17.93
CA ARG A 99 49.46 2.90 17.36
C ARG A 99 49.37 2.60 15.87
N LYS A 100 50.52 2.54 15.18
CA LYS A 100 50.64 2.37 13.73
C LYS A 100 50.59 0.92 13.24
N SER A 101 50.75 -0.06 14.14
CA SER A 101 50.75 -1.50 13.80
C SER A 101 49.58 -2.23 14.46
N PHE A 102 48.40 -2.19 13.83
CA PHE A 102 47.26 -3.00 14.28
C PHE A 102 47.32 -4.41 13.70
N ARG A 103 47.65 -5.41 14.53
CA ARG A 103 47.70 -6.83 14.12
C ARG A 103 46.39 -7.58 14.38
N ASP A 104 45.47 -6.97 15.14
CA ASP A 104 44.26 -7.61 15.64
C ASP A 104 43.04 -7.40 14.72
N TRP A 105 43.23 -7.10 13.43
CA TRP A 105 42.15 -6.96 12.45
C TRP A 105 41.23 -8.20 12.40
N ALA A 106 41.75 -9.39 12.71
CA ALA A 106 40.95 -10.62 12.73
C ALA A 106 40.00 -10.74 13.93
N ARG A 107 40.22 -9.95 14.98
CA ARG A 107 39.43 -9.99 16.23
C ARG A 107 38.38 -8.89 16.28
N LEU A 108 38.41 -7.94 15.34
CA LEU A 108 37.39 -6.91 15.23
C LEU A 108 36.07 -7.56 14.85
N GLN A 109 35.07 -7.29 15.68
CA GLN A 109 33.71 -7.74 15.45
C GLN A 109 32.74 -6.60 15.68
N TYR A 110 31.66 -6.63 14.92
CA TYR A 110 30.55 -5.70 15.03
C TYR A 110 29.24 -6.47 14.86
N MET A 111 28.35 -6.39 15.85
CA MET A 111 27.13 -7.22 15.88
C MET A 111 27.42 -8.70 15.59
N LYS A 112 28.51 -9.21 16.19
CA LYS A 112 29.03 -10.58 16.04
C LYS A 112 29.45 -10.95 14.59
N ASP A 113 29.55 -9.99 13.68
CA ASP A 113 30.14 -10.14 12.34
C ASP A 113 31.58 -9.64 12.28
N ASP A 114 32.32 -10.11 11.28
CA ASP A 114 33.64 -9.61 10.95
C ASP A 114 33.60 -8.31 10.13
N ILE A 115 34.78 -7.86 9.71
CA ILE A 115 34.98 -6.67 8.89
C ILE A 115 34.18 -6.73 7.57
N ASP A 116 34.03 -7.92 6.98
CA ASP A 116 33.31 -8.08 5.72
C ASP A 116 31.79 -7.99 5.92
N GLY A 117 31.27 -8.43 7.07
CA GLY A 117 29.89 -8.13 7.48
C GLY A 117 29.64 -6.63 7.65
N PHE A 118 30.53 -5.93 8.38
CA PHE A 118 30.41 -4.47 8.54
C PHE A 118 30.52 -3.72 7.20
N ARG A 119 31.42 -4.14 6.30
CA ARG A 119 31.53 -3.58 4.96
C ARG A 119 30.23 -3.73 4.15
N ARG A 120 29.60 -4.92 4.18
CA ARG A 120 28.31 -5.17 3.52
C ARG A 120 27.19 -4.29 4.10
N LEU A 121 27.19 -4.11 5.42
CA LEU A 121 26.28 -3.18 6.09
C LEU A 121 26.42 -1.75 5.54
N LEU A 122 27.65 -1.23 5.45
CA LEU A 122 27.89 0.11 4.88
C LEU A 122 27.49 0.20 3.40
N ALA A 123 27.72 -0.86 2.63
CA ALA A 123 27.29 -0.93 1.23
C ALA A 123 25.75 -0.82 1.11
N GLY A 124 24.99 -1.49 1.98
CA GLY A 124 23.54 -1.36 2.06
C GLY A 124 23.07 0.07 2.32
N TYR A 125 23.73 0.78 3.26
CA TYR A 125 23.45 2.19 3.50
C TYR A 125 23.78 3.08 2.29
N LYS A 126 24.96 2.91 1.71
CA LYS A 126 25.40 3.66 0.52
C LYS A 126 24.39 3.52 -0.62
N LEU A 127 23.98 2.29 -0.93
CA LEU A 127 23.04 2.01 -2.01
C LEU A 127 21.65 2.61 -1.70
N THR A 128 21.17 2.48 -0.47
CA THR A 128 19.89 3.08 -0.05
C THR A 128 19.89 4.60 -0.17
N ILE A 129 20.98 5.26 0.25
CA ILE A 129 21.13 6.72 0.12
C ILE A 129 21.15 7.11 -1.36
N ASN A 130 21.87 6.38 -2.20
CA ASN A 130 21.94 6.64 -3.64
C ASN A 130 20.56 6.47 -4.31
N ILE A 131 19.81 5.43 -3.94
CA ILE A 131 18.42 5.20 -4.39
C ILE A 131 17.54 6.38 -4.01
N ALA A 132 17.59 6.85 -2.75
CA ALA A 132 16.80 8.00 -2.30
C ALA A 132 17.19 9.31 -3.02
N LEU A 133 18.48 9.54 -3.27
CA LEU A 133 18.96 10.67 -4.07
C LEU A 133 18.47 10.59 -5.51
N THR A 134 18.49 9.38 -6.08
CA THR A 134 17.99 9.14 -7.43
C THR A 134 16.49 9.44 -7.49
N ASP A 135 15.70 8.92 -6.56
CA ASP A 135 14.26 9.21 -6.44
C ASP A 135 13.96 10.72 -6.37
N ALA A 136 14.70 11.44 -5.54
CA ALA A 136 14.57 12.90 -5.42
C ALA A 136 14.88 13.65 -6.73
N THR A 137 15.85 13.15 -7.51
CA THR A 137 16.28 13.78 -8.76
C THR A 137 15.46 13.34 -9.97
N LEU A 138 14.80 12.17 -9.90
CA LEU A 138 13.91 11.64 -10.94
C LEU A 138 12.79 12.64 -11.28
N HIS A 139 12.25 13.34 -10.28
CA HIS A 139 11.24 14.37 -10.49
C HIS A 139 11.70 15.60 -11.29
N ARG A 140 13.01 15.83 -11.42
CA ARG A 140 13.59 17.09 -11.92
C ARG A 140 14.24 16.97 -13.29
N SER A 141 14.35 15.78 -13.87
CA SER A 141 15.13 15.55 -15.10
C SER A 141 14.36 14.76 -16.14
N THR A 142 14.69 14.97 -17.42
CA THR A 142 14.20 14.14 -18.53
C THR A 142 14.96 12.81 -18.53
N ILE A 143 14.28 11.71 -18.19
CA ILE A 143 14.90 10.41 -17.97
C ILE A 143 14.83 9.58 -19.26
N THR A 144 15.95 8.94 -19.62
CA THR A 144 16.00 7.97 -20.73
C THR A 144 15.61 6.58 -20.23
N ALA A 145 15.06 5.75 -21.13
CA ALA A 145 14.65 4.38 -20.80
C ALA A 145 15.82 3.51 -20.26
N GLU A 146 17.05 3.76 -20.73
CA GLU A 146 18.26 3.07 -20.29
C GLU A 146 18.60 3.36 -18.82
N ILE A 147 18.51 4.64 -18.40
CA ILE A 147 18.72 5.03 -17.00
C ILE A 147 17.70 4.33 -16.11
N LEU A 148 16.44 4.26 -16.57
CA LEU A 148 15.37 3.63 -15.80
C LEU A 148 15.58 2.13 -15.58
N GLU A 149 16.09 1.42 -16.58
CA GLU A 149 16.37 -0.02 -16.47
C GLU A 149 17.58 -0.29 -15.55
N ASN A 150 18.63 0.53 -15.66
CA ASN A 150 19.78 0.45 -14.74
C ASN A 150 19.37 0.72 -13.28
N GLN A 151 18.45 1.67 -13.05
CA GLN A 151 17.91 1.92 -11.72
C GLN A 151 17.10 0.74 -11.19
N LYS A 152 16.29 0.10 -12.05
CA LYS A 152 15.54 -1.10 -11.66
C LYS A 152 16.46 -2.24 -11.20
N GLN A 153 17.51 -2.52 -11.96
CA GLN A 153 18.52 -3.54 -11.58
C GLN A 153 19.22 -3.19 -10.27
N LEU A 154 19.60 -1.93 -10.08
CA LEU A 154 20.23 -1.48 -8.84
C LEU A 154 19.32 -1.68 -7.62
N ILE A 155 18.02 -1.39 -7.76
CA ILE A 155 17.03 -1.58 -6.70
C ILE A 155 16.84 -3.05 -6.36
N GLU A 156 16.77 -3.93 -7.37
CA GLU A 156 16.61 -5.38 -7.17
C GLU A 156 17.80 -5.95 -6.37
N VAL A 157 19.03 -5.68 -6.81
CA VAL A 157 20.25 -6.10 -6.09
C VAL A 157 20.29 -5.54 -4.67
N THR A 158 19.92 -4.27 -4.49
CA THR A 158 19.92 -3.66 -3.15
C THR A 158 18.87 -4.30 -2.23
N LYS A 159 17.70 -4.67 -2.76
CA LYS A 159 16.68 -5.38 -1.98
C LYS A 159 17.17 -6.75 -1.53
N ASP A 160 17.73 -7.53 -2.45
CA ASP A 160 18.26 -8.86 -2.13
C ASP A 160 19.33 -8.79 -1.02
N ASP A 161 20.27 -7.84 -1.13
CA ASP A 161 21.32 -7.63 -0.12
C ASP A 161 20.74 -7.21 1.24
N LEU A 162 19.74 -6.31 1.26
CA LEU A 162 19.09 -5.84 2.49
C LEU A 162 18.21 -6.93 3.13
N GLU A 163 17.53 -7.76 2.33
CA GLU A 163 16.74 -8.89 2.81
C GLU A 163 17.63 -9.95 3.46
N ALA A 164 18.75 -10.30 2.82
CA ALA A 164 19.74 -11.22 3.38
C ALA A 164 20.35 -10.67 4.70
N HIS A 165 20.60 -9.37 4.76
CA HIS A 165 21.07 -8.71 5.98
C HIS A 165 20.00 -8.72 7.09
N LEU A 166 18.73 -8.48 6.74
CA LEU A 166 17.61 -8.53 7.68
C LEU A 166 17.41 -9.93 8.26
N GLU A 167 17.50 -10.97 7.43
CA GLU A 167 17.46 -12.37 7.86
C GLU A 167 18.59 -12.67 8.85
N SER A 168 19.83 -12.29 8.51
CA SER A 168 21.01 -12.45 9.38
C SER A 168 20.83 -11.76 10.74
N ILE A 169 20.28 -10.53 10.79
CA ILE A 169 20.02 -9.83 12.04
C ILE A 169 18.94 -10.55 12.87
N ASN A 170 17.87 -11.01 12.22
CA ASN A 170 16.79 -11.73 12.89
C ASN A 170 17.31 -13.03 13.52
N GLU A 171 18.12 -13.81 12.80
CA GLU A 171 18.75 -15.02 13.34
C GLU A 171 19.67 -14.72 14.53
N LYS A 172 20.39 -13.60 14.51
CA LYS A 172 21.25 -13.18 15.63
C LYS A 172 20.43 -12.74 16.84
N LEU A 173 19.33 -12.03 16.62
CA LEU A 173 18.41 -11.62 17.67
C LEU A 173 17.75 -12.85 18.33
N GLU A 174 17.33 -13.83 17.56
CA GLU A 174 16.78 -15.10 18.08
C GLU A 174 17.82 -15.84 18.94
N ARG A 175 19.03 -16.02 18.42
CA ARG A 175 20.13 -16.65 19.18
C ARG A 175 20.48 -15.89 20.45
N ALA A 176 20.45 -14.55 20.42
CA ALA A 176 20.69 -13.73 21.61
C ALA A 176 19.57 -13.87 22.64
N LEU A 177 18.31 -13.99 22.20
CA LEU A 177 17.17 -14.23 23.10
C LEU A 177 17.24 -15.59 23.78
N GLU A 178 17.62 -16.64 23.04
CA GLU A 178 17.85 -17.98 23.58
C GLU A 178 18.99 -17.99 24.62
N GLN A 179 20.05 -17.21 24.39
CA GLN A 179 21.19 -17.08 25.31
C GLN A 179 20.86 -16.22 26.54
N ALA A 180 20.07 -15.16 26.38
CA ALA A 180 19.63 -14.29 27.47
C ALA A 180 18.70 -15.03 28.46
N ALA A 181 17.96 -16.04 27.99
CA ALA A 181 17.21 -16.95 28.86
C ALA A 181 18.12 -17.83 29.75
N ALA A 182 19.43 -17.92 29.42
CA ALA A 182 20.40 -18.78 30.10
C ALA A 182 21.48 -18.04 30.93
N LYS A 183 21.75 -16.71 30.75
CA LYS A 183 22.70 -15.89 31.56
C LYS A 183 22.63 -14.35 31.33
N THR A 184 23.29 -13.59 32.21
CA THR A 184 23.09 -12.17 32.65
C THR A 184 23.56 -10.99 31.75
N GLU A 185 22.80 -9.88 31.87
CA GLU A 185 23.05 -8.41 31.72
C GLU A 185 23.95 -7.80 30.61
N HIS A 186 25.07 -8.39 30.19
CA HIS A 186 26.00 -7.74 29.23
C HIS A 186 25.49 -7.75 27.77
N ASP A 187 24.50 -8.60 27.45
CA ASP A 187 23.91 -8.76 26.11
C ASP A 187 22.88 -7.67 25.75
N THR A 188 22.51 -6.81 26.71
CA THR A 188 21.42 -5.82 26.54
C THR A 188 21.76 -4.71 25.55
N SER A 189 23.02 -4.24 25.54
CA SER A 189 23.48 -3.17 24.66
C SER A 189 23.63 -3.63 23.20
N GLU A 190 24.23 -4.80 22.96
CA GLU A 190 24.34 -5.37 21.61
C GLU A 190 22.96 -5.75 21.03
N MET A 191 22.05 -6.27 21.87
CA MET A 191 20.67 -6.53 21.47
C MET A 191 19.93 -5.24 21.05
N GLN A 192 20.17 -4.13 21.73
CA GLN A 192 19.58 -2.85 21.34
C GLN A 192 20.12 -2.37 19.99
N VAL A 193 21.43 -2.46 19.76
CA VAL A 193 22.05 -2.14 18.47
C VAL A 193 21.46 -3.01 17.35
N MET A 194 21.30 -4.32 17.57
CA MET A 194 20.66 -5.23 16.62
C MET A 194 19.21 -4.85 16.31
N LYS A 195 18.43 -4.40 17.29
CA LYS A 195 17.05 -3.95 17.06
C LYS A 195 16.99 -2.65 16.26
N GLU A 196 17.87 -1.70 16.55
CA GLU A 196 17.96 -0.45 15.79
C GLU A 196 18.38 -0.71 14.34
N GLU A 197 19.33 -1.61 14.13
CA GLU A 197 19.79 -2.02 12.82
C GLU A 197 18.68 -2.71 12.02
N ARG A 198 17.89 -3.58 12.66
CA ARG A 198 16.71 -4.21 12.05
C ARG A 198 15.71 -3.18 11.55
N LEU A 199 15.33 -2.24 12.41
CA LEU A 199 14.38 -1.18 12.05
C LEU A 199 14.92 -0.29 10.92
N SER A 200 16.21 0.01 10.93
CA SER A 200 16.89 0.76 9.88
C SER A 200 16.86 0.02 8.54
N THR A 201 17.14 -1.28 8.55
CA THR A 201 17.11 -2.14 7.37
C THR A 201 15.70 -2.24 6.78
N GLU A 202 14.67 -2.39 7.62
CA GLU A 202 13.26 -2.35 7.19
C GLU A 202 12.92 -1.01 6.52
N ARG A 203 13.45 0.12 7.02
CA ARG A 203 13.27 1.42 6.35
C ARG A 203 14.03 1.53 5.04
N CYS A 204 15.22 0.95 4.94
CA CYS A 204 15.97 0.88 3.68
C CYS A 204 15.18 0.12 2.60
N LEU A 205 14.53 -0.99 2.96
CA LEU A 205 13.65 -1.76 2.06
C LEU A 205 12.43 -0.94 1.62
N GLN A 206 11.83 -0.15 2.52
CA GLN A 206 10.73 0.74 2.16
C GLN A 206 11.16 1.82 1.14
N ILE A 207 12.34 2.39 1.30
CA ILE A 207 12.90 3.36 0.31
C ILE A 207 13.04 2.70 -1.06
N CYS A 208 13.57 1.48 -1.11
CA CYS A 208 13.71 0.71 -2.35
C CYS A 208 12.35 0.41 -2.99
N ALA A 209 11.33 0.08 -2.20
CA ALA A 209 9.97 -0.14 -2.67
C ALA A 209 9.34 1.14 -3.25
N ASN A 210 9.50 2.27 -2.57
CA ASN A 210 8.96 3.57 -3.01
C ASN A 210 9.52 3.98 -4.38
N LEU A 211 10.83 3.89 -4.58
CA LEU A 211 11.42 4.21 -5.90
C LEU A 211 10.94 3.21 -6.97
N SER A 212 10.80 1.92 -6.63
CA SER A 212 10.26 0.92 -7.57
C SER A 212 8.87 1.33 -8.07
N GLU A 213 7.99 1.73 -7.15
CA GLU A 213 6.64 2.18 -7.48
C GLU A 213 6.65 3.44 -8.33
N HIS A 214 7.50 4.42 -7.97
CA HIS A 214 7.64 5.66 -8.71
C HIS A 214 8.13 5.42 -10.15
N ILE A 215 9.09 4.51 -10.34
CA ILE A 215 9.55 4.08 -11.67
C ILE A 215 8.41 3.50 -12.50
N GLU A 216 7.57 2.63 -11.93
CA GLU A 216 6.42 2.05 -12.64
C GLU A 216 5.37 3.13 -12.99
N GLN A 217 5.12 4.09 -12.10
CA GLN A 217 4.23 5.22 -12.39
C GLN A 217 4.74 6.09 -13.55
N ILE A 218 6.05 6.33 -13.64
CA ILE A 218 6.66 7.07 -14.76
C ILE A 218 6.49 6.31 -16.07
N ARG A 219 6.67 4.99 -16.07
CA ARG A 219 6.45 4.13 -17.27
C ARG A 219 5.01 4.20 -17.75
N LEU A 220 4.04 4.12 -16.83
CA LEU A 220 2.62 4.17 -17.17
C LEU A 220 2.24 5.54 -17.77
N LYS A 221 2.67 6.65 -17.16
CA LYS A 221 2.41 8.00 -17.67
C LYS A 221 3.03 8.25 -19.06
N ALA A 222 4.22 7.70 -19.32
CA ALA A 222 4.84 7.78 -20.64
C ALA A 222 4.01 7.05 -21.71
N SER A 223 3.41 5.90 -21.37
CA SER A 223 2.54 5.14 -22.26
C SER A 223 1.20 5.81 -22.56
N GLU A 224 0.67 6.64 -21.65
CA GLU A 224 -0.59 7.38 -21.85
C GLU A 224 -0.45 8.58 -22.80
N SER A 225 0.78 9.11 -22.96
CA SER A 225 1.08 10.23 -23.86
C SER A 225 1.20 9.86 -25.35
N SER A 226 1.19 8.57 -25.68
CA SER A 226 1.14 8.04 -27.05
C SER A 226 -0.24 7.45 -27.32
N THR A 227 -1.06 8.14 -28.11
CA THR A 227 -2.42 7.68 -28.44
C THR A 227 -2.42 6.42 -29.31
N SER A 228 -3.30 5.49 -28.91
CA SER A 228 -3.79 4.29 -29.61
C SER A 228 -2.86 3.08 -29.71
N ASN A 229 -3.20 2.01 -28.97
CA ASN A 229 -3.91 0.87 -29.56
C ASN A 229 -4.48 -0.04 -28.46
N ALA A 230 -5.67 -0.58 -28.71
CA ALA A 230 -6.51 -1.36 -27.81
C ALA A 230 -6.00 -2.79 -27.52
N VAL A 231 -4.74 -2.93 -27.11
CA VAL A 231 -4.09 -4.20 -26.73
C VAL A 231 -3.55 -4.24 -25.27
N PRO A 232 -3.37 -3.14 -24.51
CA PRO A 232 -2.89 -3.22 -23.12
C PRO A 232 -3.86 -3.85 -22.12
N GLU A 233 -5.17 -3.80 -22.35
CA GLU A 233 -6.17 -4.22 -21.36
C GLU A 233 -6.10 -5.71 -21.02
N LEU A 234 -5.86 -6.58 -22.01
CA LEU A 234 -5.79 -8.03 -21.77
C LEU A 234 -4.54 -8.43 -20.97
N ILE A 235 -3.39 -7.81 -21.26
CA ILE A 235 -2.12 -8.11 -20.58
C ILE A 235 -2.11 -7.53 -19.17
N VAL A 236 -2.64 -6.32 -18.98
CA VAL A 236 -2.79 -5.69 -17.65
C VAL A 236 -3.81 -6.46 -16.81
N ASN A 237 -4.95 -6.85 -17.38
CA ASN A 237 -5.94 -7.65 -16.65
C ASN A 237 -5.41 -9.06 -16.32
N GLN A 238 -4.63 -9.68 -17.20
CA GLN A 238 -4.00 -10.97 -16.93
C GLN A 238 -2.90 -10.86 -15.86
N GLY A 239 -2.06 -9.84 -15.91
CA GLY A 239 -1.05 -9.57 -14.88
C GLY A 239 -1.66 -9.23 -13.52
N LEU A 240 -2.75 -8.44 -13.51
CA LEU A 240 -3.50 -8.11 -12.30
C LEU A 240 -4.20 -9.36 -11.72
N GLN A 241 -4.75 -10.21 -12.58
CA GLN A 241 -5.36 -11.47 -12.17
C GLN A 241 -4.32 -12.43 -11.59
N GLN A 242 -3.15 -12.54 -12.21
CA GLN A 242 -2.04 -13.35 -11.71
C GLN A 242 -1.49 -12.79 -10.38
N CYS A 243 -1.41 -11.46 -10.24
CA CYS A 243 -1.03 -10.80 -8.99
C CYS A 243 -2.05 -11.09 -7.88
N LYS A 244 -3.36 -11.00 -8.19
CA LYS A 244 -4.44 -11.35 -7.26
C LYS A 244 -4.36 -12.80 -6.79
N GLU A 245 -4.09 -13.73 -7.69
CA GLU A 245 -3.93 -15.16 -7.38
C GLU A 245 -2.69 -15.42 -6.51
N ASN A 246 -1.56 -14.78 -6.84
CA ASN A 246 -0.34 -14.86 -6.05
C ASN A 246 -0.53 -14.29 -4.64
N LEU A 247 -1.17 -13.12 -4.52
CA LEU A 247 -1.46 -12.48 -3.24
C LEU A 247 -2.39 -13.36 -2.38
N ALA A 248 -3.43 -13.94 -2.99
CA ALA A 248 -4.34 -14.87 -2.31
C ALA A 248 -3.60 -16.12 -1.81
N SER A 249 -2.73 -16.70 -2.64
CA SER A 249 -1.88 -17.84 -2.26
C SER A 249 -0.94 -17.48 -1.09
N THR A 250 -0.29 -16.32 -1.14
CA THR A 250 0.60 -15.85 -0.08
C THR A 250 -0.16 -15.60 1.23
N ALA A 251 -1.35 -15.00 1.16
CA ALA A 251 -2.20 -14.80 2.33
C ALA A 251 -2.58 -16.14 3.00
N ILE A 252 -2.95 -17.16 2.22
CA ILE A 252 -3.25 -18.50 2.72
C ILE A 252 -2.01 -19.13 3.38
N LYS A 253 -0.83 -18.98 2.77
CA LYS A 253 0.43 -19.49 3.35
C LYS A 253 0.76 -18.81 4.68
N LEU A 254 0.61 -17.49 4.77
CA LEU A 254 0.82 -16.76 6.02
C LEU A 254 -0.16 -17.18 7.11
N GLU A 255 -1.44 -17.33 6.76
CA GLU A 255 -2.46 -17.78 7.71
C GLU A 255 -2.15 -19.17 8.26
N LYS A 256 -1.75 -20.11 7.39
CA LYS A 256 -1.28 -21.43 7.80
C LYS A 256 -0.05 -21.37 8.70
N HIS A 257 0.89 -20.47 8.42
CA HIS A 257 2.09 -20.29 9.22
C HIS A 257 1.78 -19.75 10.63
N ILE A 258 0.89 -18.77 10.74
CA ILE A 258 0.41 -18.25 12.04
C ILE A 258 -0.23 -19.39 12.85
N GLN A 259 -1.01 -20.24 12.21
CA GLN A 259 -1.66 -21.37 12.85
C GLN A 259 -0.64 -22.42 13.32
N ASP A 260 0.39 -22.71 12.52
CA ASP A 260 1.49 -23.63 12.88
C ASP A 260 2.30 -23.12 14.07
N ILE A 261 2.70 -21.84 14.07
CA ILE A 261 3.41 -21.22 15.20
C ILE A 261 2.57 -21.33 16.47
N MET A 262 1.28 -21.04 16.38
CA MET A 262 0.39 -21.13 17.54
C MET A 262 0.26 -22.57 18.08
N ASP A 263 0.13 -23.54 17.19
CA ASP A 263 0.06 -24.95 17.58
C ASP A 263 1.36 -25.42 18.23
N ARG A 264 2.52 -25.01 17.70
CA ARG A 264 3.85 -25.28 18.28
C ARG A 264 4.02 -24.62 19.65
N MET A 265 3.64 -23.35 19.79
CA MET A 265 3.65 -22.66 21.09
C MET A 265 2.74 -23.37 22.10
N PHE A 266 1.55 -23.79 21.68
CA PHE A 266 0.62 -24.50 22.56
C PHE A 266 1.20 -25.83 23.05
N VAL A 267 1.78 -26.64 22.16
CA VAL A 267 2.42 -27.92 22.54
C VAL A 267 3.60 -27.69 23.49
N THR A 268 4.40 -26.65 23.24
CA THR A 268 5.56 -26.30 24.06
C THR A 268 5.13 -25.85 25.45
N SER A 269 4.17 -24.92 25.54
CA SER A 269 3.61 -24.44 26.81
C SER A 269 2.93 -25.55 27.61
N LYS A 270 2.19 -26.44 26.93
CA LYS A 270 1.55 -27.61 27.56
C LYS A 270 2.56 -28.55 28.21
N SER A 271 3.75 -28.70 27.62
CA SER A 271 4.82 -29.55 28.17
C SER A 271 5.57 -28.92 29.34
N SER A 272 5.53 -27.59 29.46
CA SER A 272 6.26 -26.82 30.49
C SER A 272 5.45 -26.55 31.76
N LEU A 273 4.12 -26.63 31.71
CA LEU A 273 3.23 -26.34 32.83
C LEU A 273 3.01 -27.56 33.74
N LYS A 274 2.92 -27.33 35.04
CA LYS A 274 2.74 -28.37 36.07
C LYS A 274 1.40 -28.29 36.82
N SER A 275 0.65 -27.20 36.66
CA SER A 275 -0.65 -26.97 37.31
C SER A 275 -1.80 -27.36 36.36
N GLU A 276 -2.80 -28.06 36.89
CA GLU A 276 -3.98 -28.50 36.13
C GLU A 276 -4.91 -27.32 35.76
N ASP A 277 -4.96 -26.29 36.61
CA ASP A 277 -5.76 -25.07 36.40
C ASP A 277 -5.19 -24.23 35.24
N ASP A 278 -3.86 -24.05 35.21
CA ASP A 278 -3.16 -23.34 34.13
C ASP A 278 -3.33 -24.05 32.78
N LEU A 279 -3.45 -25.38 32.78
CA LEU A 279 -3.68 -26.20 31.59
C LEU A 279 -5.09 -26.00 31.03
N ALA A 280 -6.09 -25.89 31.91
CA ALA A 280 -7.47 -25.63 31.56
C ALA A 280 -7.63 -24.21 30.98
N ASP A 281 -7.01 -23.22 31.61
CA ASP A 281 -7.04 -21.83 31.13
C ASP A 281 -6.36 -21.66 29.77
N LEU A 282 -5.20 -22.30 29.54
CA LEU A 282 -4.55 -22.27 28.23
C LEU A 282 -5.41 -22.92 27.13
N SER A 283 -6.11 -24.00 27.47
CA SER A 283 -7.01 -24.68 26.52
C SER A 283 -8.19 -23.77 26.16
N ARG A 284 -8.77 -23.09 27.15
CA ARG A 284 -9.84 -22.11 26.94
C ARG A 284 -9.38 -20.95 26.05
N LEU A 285 -8.20 -20.37 26.30
CA LEU A 285 -7.65 -19.29 25.47
C LEU A 285 -7.43 -19.70 24.01
N ARG A 286 -7.02 -20.96 23.77
CA ARG A 286 -6.88 -21.48 22.41
C ARG A 286 -8.22 -21.57 21.69
N ASP A 287 -9.27 -22.02 22.38
CA ASP A 287 -10.60 -22.14 21.81
C ASP A 287 -11.23 -20.75 21.55
N GLU A 288 -11.03 -19.80 22.47
CA GLU A 288 -11.41 -18.40 22.28
C GLU A 288 -10.71 -17.77 21.07
N TRP A 289 -9.41 -18.02 20.89
CA TRP A 289 -8.66 -17.53 19.74
C TRP A 289 -9.19 -18.10 18.42
N LYS A 290 -9.40 -19.42 18.34
CA LYS A 290 -9.96 -20.07 17.14
C LYS A 290 -11.32 -19.51 16.79
N THR A 291 -12.20 -19.40 17.79
CA THR A 291 -13.55 -18.86 17.62
C THR A 291 -13.51 -17.41 17.14
N THR A 292 -12.64 -16.58 17.72
CA THR A 292 -12.48 -15.17 17.32
C THR A 292 -12.01 -15.06 15.87
N ARG A 293 -11.05 -15.90 15.45
CA ARG A 293 -10.54 -15.92 14.08
C ARG A 293 -11.64 -16.31 13.09
N GLU A 294 -12.45 -17.30 13.43
CA GLU A 294 -13.57 -17.73 12.61
C GLU A 294 -14.64 -16.65 12.49
N CYS A 295 -14.97 -15.94 13.58
CA CYS A 295 -15.84 -14.77 13.55
C CYS A 295 -15.31 -13.67 12.61
N ILE A 296 -14.01 -13.38 12.63
CA ILE A 296 -13.38 -12.39 11.72
C ILE A 296 -13.52 -12.84 10.27
N ASN A 297 -13.33 -14.13 9.98
CA ASN A 297 -13.48 -14.66 8.63
C ASN A 297 -14.93 -14.54 8.14
N ILE A 298 -15.91 -14.89 8.97
CA ILE A 298 -17.34 -14.72 8.68
C ILE A 298 -17.66 -13.25 8.38
N CYS A 299 -17.20 -12.32 9.23
CA CYS A 299 -17.40 -10.89 9.03
C CYS A 299 -16.76 -10.39 7.72
N SER A 300 -15.56 -10.87 7.39
CA SER A 300 -14.85 -10.50 6.16
C SER A 300 -15.56 -11.04 4.92
N GLN A 301 -16.08 -12.27 4.99
CA GLN A 301 -16.87 -12.86 3.92
C GLN A 301 -18.20 -12.14 3.72
N ALA A 302 -18.85 -11.72 4.81
CA ALA A 302 -20.06 -10.90 4.76
C ALA A 302 -19.79 -9.51 4.13
N ASP A 303 -18.69 -8.84 4.50
CA ASP A 303 -18.28 -7.56 3.90
C ASP A 303 -18.01 -7.69 2.40
N ARG A 304 -17.30 -8.75 1.98
CA ARG A 304 -17.05 -9.02 0.57
C ARG A 304 -18.34 -9.29 -0.20
N HIS A 305 -19.24 -10.10 0.37
CA HIS A 305 -20.55 -10.37 -0.25
C HIS A 305 -21.39 -9.09 -0.38
N LEU A 306 -21.34 -8.21 0.61
CA LEU A 306 -22.01 -6.91 0.53
C LEU A 306 -21.42 -6.04 -0.60
N LYS A 307 -20.10 -5.97 -0.72
CA LYS A 307 -19.41 -5.22 -1.79
C LYS A 307 -19.68 -5.78 -3.18
N GLU A 308 -19.79 -7.10 -3.33
CA GLU A 308 -20.12 -7.75 -4.61
C GLU A 308 -21.61 -7.58 -4.98
N THR A 309 -22.50 -7.45 -3.98
CA THR A 309 -23.96 -7.35 -4.20
C THR A 309 -24.44 -5.91 -4.39
N VAL A 310 -23.68 -4.92 -3.90
CA VAL A 310 -24.03 -3.49 -4.04
C VAL A 310 -23.40 -2.92 -5.32
N THR A 311 -24.24 -2.50 -6.26
CA THR A 311 -23.78 -1.84 -7.48
C THR A 311 -23.67 -0.34 -7.24
N THR A 312 -22.48 0.22 -7.37
CA THR A 312 -22.27 1.68 -7.26
C THR A 312 -22.44 2.36 -8.61
N VAL A 313 -23.32 3.36 -8.69
CA VAL A 313 -23.63 4.05 -9.97
C VAL A 313 -23.65 5.56 -9.79
N GLU A 314 -22.76 6.29 -10.47
CA GLU A 314 -22.86 7.75 -10.57
C GLU A 314 -23.47 8.14 -11.92
N ASN A 315 -24.62 8.81 -11.89
CA ASN A 315 -25.37 9.24 -13.07
C ASN A 315 -25.41 10.77 -13.14
N TYR A 316 -24.98 11.36 -14.26
CA TYR A 316 -25.01 12.81 -14.49
C TYR A 316 -25.74 13.16 -15.79
N GLY A 317 -26.64 14.13 -15.74
CA GLY A 317 -27.45 14.57 -16.87
C GLY A 317 -27.49 16.09 -16.95
N ALA A 318 -27.38 16.63 -18.17
CA ALA A 318 -27.42 18.07 -18.41
C ALA A 318 -28.45 18.43 -19.51
N GLY A 319 -29.10 19.59 -19.39
CA GLY A 319 -30.07 20.09 -20.38
C GLY A 319 -31.51 19.56 -20.20
N ASP A 320 -32.11 18.99 -21.26
CA ASP A 320 -33.37 18.23 -21.22
C ASP A 320 -33.03 16.73 -21.17
N ALA A 321 -32.80 16.22 -19.96
CA ALA A 321 -32.30 14.88 -19.72
C ALA A 321 -33.35 14.01 -19.01
N VAL A 322 -33.45 12.74 -19.42
CA VAL A 322 -34.19 11.70 -18.70
C VAL A 322 -33.19 10.66 -18.20
N GLN A 323 -33.12 10.50 -16.88
CA GLN A 323 -32.13 9.64 -16.22
C GLN A 323 -32.83 8.53 -15.45
N PHE A 324 -32.45 7.27 -15.73
CA PHE A 324 -32.89 6.10 -14.99
C PHE A 324 -31.74 5.56 -14.14
N MET A 325 -32.01 5.31 -12.86
CA MET A 325 -31.10 4.66 -11.91
C MET A 325 -31.87 3.60 -11.12
N VAL A 326 -32.15 2.49 -11.80
CA VAL A 326 -33.17 1.53 -11.39
C VAL A 326 -32.59 0.13 -11.25
N SER A 327 -33.01 -0.59 -10.22
CA SER A 327 -32.75 -2.03 -10.04
C SER A 327 -34.02 -2.81 -10.38
N THR A 328 -33.94 -3.77 -11.31
CA THR A 328 -35.09 -4.62 -11.67
C THR A 328 -35.05 -6.02 -11.07
N ASN A 329 -33.88 -6.43 -10.57
CA ASN A 329 -33.62 -7.75 -9.99
C ASN A 329 -33.48 -7.72 -8.45
N GLY A 330 -33.70 -6.56 -7.82
CA GLY A 330 -33.61 -6.41 -6.36
C GLY A 330 -32.18 -6.20 -5.83
N GLN A 331 -31.19 -6.10 -6.72
CA GLN A 331 -29.83 -5.72 -6.31
C GLN A 331 -29.83 -4.31 -5.72
N VAL A 332 -29.05 -4.13 -4.66
CA VAL A 332 -28.92 -2.83 -3.98
C VAL A 332 -28.05 -1.92 -4.85
N ILE A 333 -28.58 -0.75 -5.21
CA ILE A 333 -27.84 0.28 -5.94
C ILE A 333 -27.40 1.36 -4.96
N HIS A 334 -26.10 1.56 -4.82
CA HIS A 334 -25.54 2.73 -4.15
C HIS A 334 -25.22 3.79 -5.20
N GLY A 335 -26.19 4.65 -5.50
CA GLY A 335 -26.08 5.54 -6.64
C GLY A 335 -26.21 7.02 -6.33
N LYS A 336 -25.43 7.85 -7.03
CA LYS A 336 -25.52 9.31 -6.99
C LYS A 336 -26.06 9.80 -8.33
N ASN A 337 -27.29 10.29 -8.36
CA ASN A 337 -27.92 10.82 -9.57
C ASN A 337 -27.99 12.35 -9.53
N ARG A 338 -27.34 13.04 -10.48
CA ARG A 338 -27.24 14.50 -10.56
C ARG A 338 -27.77 14.99 -11.90
N GLY A 339 -28.72 15.92 -11.87
CA GLY A 339 -29.33 16.53 -13.04
C GLY A 339 -29.17 18.04 -13.02
N VAL A 340 -28.69 18.64 -14.10
CA VAL A 340 -28.48 20.09 -14.22
C VAL A 340 -29.02 20.60 -15.56
N GLY A 341 -30.19 21.21 -15.56
CA GLY A 341 -30.77 21.76 -16.79
C GLY A 341 -32.22 22.19 -16.62
N TRP A 342 -32.74 22.89 -17.63
CA TRP A 342 -34.09 23.49 -17.58
C TRP A 342 -35.22 22.46 -17.54
N ARG A 343 -34.94 21.19 -17.86
CA ARG A 343 -35.96 20.13 -17.93
C ARG A 343 -35.40 18.72 -17.64
N THR A 344 -34.84 18.51 -16.45
CA THR A 344 -34.30 17.20 -16.06
C THR A 344 -35.37 16.33 -15.37
N ARG A 345 -35.48 15.06 -15.76
CA ARG A 345 -36.37 14.05 -15.15
C ARG A 345 -35.54 12.87 -14.68
N GLN A 346 -35.75 12.44 -13.44
CA GLN A 346 -35.01 11.35 -12.85
C GLN A 346 -35.95 10.29 -12.29
N VAL A 347 -35.64 9.03 -12.58
CA VAL A 347 -36.32 7.85 -12.04
C VAL A 347 -35.26 7.02 -11.34
N GLY A 348 -35.53 6.63 -10.10
CA GLY A 348 -34.62 5.76 -9.37
C GLY A 348 -35.33 4.87 -8.37
N GLY A 349 -34.63 3.80 -7.96
CA GLY A 349 -35.14 2.83 -6.98
C GLY A 349 -35.33 1.43 -7.56
N HIS A 350 -36.15 0.62 -6.90
CA HIS A 350 -36.47 -0.73 -7.36
C HIS A 350 -37.79 -0.73 -8.12
N LEU A 351 -37.77 -1.12 -9.39
CA LEU A 351 -38.95 -1.16 -10.28
C LEU A 351 -38.92 -2.45 -11.09
N SER A 352 -40.09 -2.99 -11.43
CA SER A 352 -40.16 -4.15 -12.33
C SER A 352 -39.78 -3.76 -13.76
N ASP A 353 -39.39 -4.74 -14.58
CA ASP A 353 -39.07 -4.53 -16.00
C ASP A 353 -40.25 -3.88 -16.74
N GLU A 354 -41.48 -4.29 -16.44
CA GLU A 354 -42.70 -3.71 -17.05
C GLU A 354 -42.88 -2.24 -16.68
N SER A 355 -42.61 -1.88 -15.43
CA SER A 355 -42.71 -0.52 -14.93
C SER A 355 -41.67 0.39 -15.57
N VAL A 356 -40.43 -0.11 -15.73
CA VAL A 356 -39.36 0.62 -16.43
C VAL A 356 -39.70 0.84 -17.89
N GLN A 357 -40.18 -0.20 -18.58
CA GLN A 357 -40.59 -0.10 -19.98
C GLN A 357 -41.76 0.89 -20.18
N GLN A 358 -42.75 0.86 -19.28
CA GLN A 358 -43.89 1.77 -19.34
C GLN A 358 -43.45 3.22 -19.10
N LEU A 359 -42.67 3.48 -18.05
CA LEU A 359 -42.15 4.81 -17.73
C LEU A 359 -41.25 5.35 -18.85
N SER A 360 -40.44 4.49 -19.47
CA SER A 360 -39.62 4.85 -20.62
C SER A 360 -40.49 5.33 -21.78
N ARG A 361 -41.53 4.58 -22.16
CA ARG A 361 -42.47 4.95 -23.24
C ARG A 361 -43.22 6.24 -22.94
N ASP A 362 -43.72 6.40 -21.71
CA ASP A 362 -44.48 7.58 -21.29
C ASP A 362 -43.61 8.85 -21.32
N MET A 363 -42.36 8.75 -20.88
CA MET A 363 -41.42 9.89 -20.92
C MET A 363 -41.03 10.26 -22.35
N THR A 364 -40.88 9.29 -23.24
CA THR A 364 -40.66 9.55 -24.67
C THR A 364 -41.88 10.22 -25.32
N ALA A 365 -43.10 9.76 -25.01
CA ALA A 365 -44.33 10.34 -25.55
C ALA A 365 -44.53 11.82 -25.12
N ILE A 366 -44.19 12.15 -23.87
CA ILE A 366 -44.24 13.53 -23.35
C ILE A 366 -43.24 14.45 -24.06
N ASN A 367 -42.10 13.92 -24.50
CA ASN A 367 -41.12 14.70 -25.27
C ASN A 367 -41.58 14.89 -26.72
N ILE A 368 -42.15 13.87 -27.37
CA ILE A 368 -42.63 13.94 -28.77
C ILE A 368 -43.88 14.82 -28.93
N GLN A 369 -44.85 14.74 -28.00
CA GLN A 369 -46.05 15.57 -28.09
C GLN A 369 -45.73 17.07 -27.97
N ARG A 370 -44.67 17.43 -27.25
CA ARG A 370 -44.30 18.84 -27.04
C ARG A 370 -43.44 19.43 -28.15
N THR A 371 -42.58 18.65 -28.80
CA THR A 371 -41.93 19.12 -30.04
C THR A 371 -42.97 19.46 -31.10
N ASN A 372 -44.09 18.72 -31.17
CA ASN A 372 -45.19 19.02 -32.08
C ASN A 372 -46.04 20.24 -31.67
N ASP A 373 -46.13 20.55 -30.37
CA ASP A 373 -46.84 21.75 -29.89
C ASP A 373 -46.03 23.05 -30.08
N GLU A 374 -44.68 22.98 -30.05
CA GLU A 374 -43.82 24.13 -30.35
C GLU A 374 -43.85 24.49 -31.85
N ASP A 375 -44.12 23.53 -32.75
CA ASP A 375 -44.28 23.76 -34.19
C ASP A 375 -45.70 24.22 -34.61
N LEU A 376 -46.69 24.22 -33.70
CA LEU A 376 -48.10 24.51 -34.04
C LEU A 376 -48.74 25.67 -33.25
N SER A 377 -48.01 26.42 -32.43
CA SER A 377 -48.60 27.53 -31.65
C SER A 377 -48.73 28.86 -32.42
N SER A 378 -49.40 28.84 -33.57
CA SER A 378 -49.98 30.03 -34.21
C SER A 378 -51.47 29.84 -34.52
N ALA A 379 -52.27 29.38 -33.55
CA ALA A 379 -53.72 29.56 -33.61
C ALA A 379 -54.38 29.47 -32.23
N ASP A 380 -55.13 30.52 -31.90
CA ASP A 380 -56.06 30.71 -30.79
C ASP A 380 -56.79 29.46 -30.29
N LYS A 381 -56.72 29.18 -28.98
CA LYS A 381 -57.85 28.61 -28.21
C LYS A 381 -57.91 29.14 -26.77
N GLN A 382 -58.98 29.91 -26.55
CA GLN A 382 -59.74 30.18 -25.33
C GLN A 382 -59.04 30.11 -23.95
N GLN A 383 -58.94 31.27 -23.32
CA GLN A 383 -58.68 31.45 -21.88
C GLN A 383 -59.78 30.80 -21.02
N MET A 384 -59.43 29.81 -20.21
CA MET A 384 -60.27 29.37 -19.08
C MET A 384 -59.46 29.00 -17.82
N TYR A 385 -58.22 29.48 -17.70
CA TYR A 385 -57.36 29.27 -16.52
C TYR A 385 -56.42 30.46 -16.28
N SER A 386 -56.96 31.68 -16.24
CA SER A 386 -56.14 32.90 -16.09
C SER A 386 -55.59 33.15 -14.68
N GLU A 387 -55.92 32.33 -13.68
CA GLU A 387 -55.56 32.60 -12.27
C GLU A 387 -54.80 31.46 -11.56
N ARG A 388 -54.22 30.50 -12.29
CA ARG A 388 -53.34 29.48 -11.70
C ARG A 388 -51.99 29.44 -12.41
N TYR A 389 -50.90 29.46 -11.66
CA TYR A 389 -49.56 29.24 -12.21
C TYR A 389 -49.46 27.80 -12.73
N GLY A 390 -49.36 27.66 -14.05
CA GLY A 390 -49.26 26.38 -14.78
C GLY A 390 -50.51 26.08 -15.62
N ARG A 391 -50.33 25.63 -16.87
CA ARG A 391 -51.44 25.12 -17.70
C ARG A 391 -51.91 23.77 -17.15
N GLY A 392 -53.10 23.75 -16.56
CA GLY A 392 -53.79 22.50 -16.21
C GLY A 392 -54.25 21.75 -17.46
N TYR A 393 -54.30 20.43 -17.38
CA TYR A 393 -54.84 19.56 -18.43
C TYR A 393 -56.04 18.79 -17.88
N GLN A 394 -57.15 18.77 -18.61
CA GLN A 394 -58.34 18.02 -18.22
C GLN A 394 -58.18 16.56 -18.67
N LEU A 395 -58.10 15.64 -17.70
CA LEU A 395 -58.08 14.22 -18.01
C LEU A 395 -59.48 13.81 -18.50
N THR A 396 -59.55 13.26 -19.72
CA THR A 396 -60.77 12.65 -20.23
C THR A 396 -61.09 11.40 -19.40
N PRO A 397 -62.33 11.27 -18.88
CA PRO A 397 -62.73 10.06 -18.18
C PRO A 397 -62.62 8.86 -19.12
N LYS A 398 -61.99 7.79 -18.65
CA LYS A 398 -62.03 6.48 -19.31
C LYS A 398 -63.50 6.06 -19.39
N SER A 399 -64.00 5.80 -20.59
CA SER A 399 -65.26 5.10 -20.78
C SER A 399 -65.23 3.78 -20.02
N SER A 400 -66.19 3.61 -19.12
CA SER A 400 -66.47 2.35 -18.45
C SER A 400 -66.77 1.27 -19.49
N PRO A 401 -66.23 0.05 -19.35
CA PRO A 401 -66.64 -1.07 -20.19
C PRO A 401 -68.00 -1.55 -19.68
N ASP A 402 -69.08 -1.09 -20.31
CA ASP A 402 -70.38 -1.69 -20.10
C ASP A 402 -70.61 -2.85 -21.07
N GLU A 403 -71.22 -3.89 -20.52
CA GLU A 403 -72.01 -4.93 -21.19
C GLU A 403 -71.26 -6.00 -22.01
N THR A 404 -70.94 -7.07 -21.28
CA THR A 404 -70.87 -8.46 -21.76
C THR A 404 -72.04 -8.84 -22.67
N PRO A 405 -71.80 -9.47 -23.84
CA PRO A 405 -72.83 -10.25 -24.52
C PRO A 405 -72.88 -11.66 -23.93
N ASN A 406 -74.06 -12.00 -23.40
CA ASN A 406 -74.49 -13.37 -23.10
C ASN A 406 -74.32 -14.28 -24.32
N SER A 407 -73.68 -15.44 -24.14
CA SER A 407 -73.88 -16.61 -24.98
C SER A 407 -73.74 -17.88 -24.14
N MET A 408 -74.84 -18.63 -24.12
CA MET A 408 -75.04 -19.92 -23.48
C MET A 408 -74.10 -20.99 -24.05
N HIS A 409 -73.46 -21.79 -23.20
CA HIS A 409 -73.70 -23.24 -23.21
C HIS A 409 -73.02 -24.00 -22.04
N SER A 410 -73.89 -24.74 -21.35
CA SER A 410 -73.76 -26.09 -20.79
C SER A 410 -72.62 -26.45 -19.82
N SER A 411 -73.04 -26.53 -18.56
CA SER A 411 -72.73 -27.56 -17.57
C SER A 411 -72.05 -28.84 -18.09
N ASP A 412 -70.92 -29.21 -17.46
CA ASP A 412 -70.92 -30.35 -16.54
C ASP A 412 -69.70 -30.31 -15.60
N GLY A 413 -69.97 -30.00 -14.34
CA GLY A 413 -69.06 -30.21 -13.23
C GLY A 413 -69.29 -31.59 -12.64
N LYS A 414 -68.28 -32.45 -12.67
CA LYS A 414 -68.25 -33.71 -11.93
C LYS A 414 -67.37 -33.54 -10.70
N SER A 415 -67.96 -33.73 -9.52
CA SER A 415 -67.29 -33.97 -8.23
C SER A 415 -68.33 -34.49 -7.24
N PRO A 416 -67.96 -35.15 -6.12
CA PRO A 416 -66.81 -36.01 -5.85
C PRO A 416 -67.22 -37.30 -5.06
N ARG A 417 -66.22 -38.08 -4.63
CA ARG A 417 -66.23 -39.17 -3.60
C ARG A 417 -66.85 -40.53 -4.01
N ARG A 418 -66.00 -41.54 -4.20
CA ARG A 418 -65.56 -42.47 -3.15
C ARG A 418 -64.38 -43.30 -3.64
#